data_AF-A0A536MUE1-F1
#
_entry.id   AF-A0A536MUE1-F1
#
_cell.length_a   1.000
_cell.length_b   1.000
_cell.length_c   1.000
_cell.angle_alpha   90.00
_cell.angle_beta   90.00
_cell.angle_gamma   90.00
#
_symmetry.space_group_name_H-M   'P 1'
#
loop_
_entity.id
_entity.type
_entity.pdbx_description
1 polymer ?
#
loop_
_entity_poly.entity_id
_entity_poly.type
_entity_poly.pdbx_seq_one_letter_code
_entity_poly.pdbx_strand_id
1 'polypeptide(L)'
;MIMARFRSLRWRLTAFYLGLLAVLLLVGGFAQYFAAREVLFRSNAQVLTSEYAAVLTAFRKQNVNRPAVALRALILSNQFSSQLASRHTSAAIFDVNGGRLAQAPATLSSTEDVPTLTTQQYLDAISGAPQPYYIATSSDGSTHLVVLNVIRNGTKALGLAQLSIPTDEIDQTLRADRQLAIIGSLLVLLAALLLSPLIVGRALRPLEQVSATAGALAAGDYKQRVTVPNTNDEIGKLAIAFNQMAAGIDQAFEVRRQSEEEMRHFVADASHELRTPLTSIAGYIDVLGRRQNVDSETLHESLHAMQQESSRMTRLVNDLLTLTRFETGTAPDRQRLDLDRFVNQALDELRLGEQGVVESRDVQPGLAVDADPEALTRVVRNLAQNALKYAPGAAQRWSVFSVNGQAAIRLEDAGPGISRQDLPHIFERFYRGDKARDRSAGGSGLGLAIARSIVEVHHGHIEAQSEPGKGATFTAWLPLATKPNA
;
A
#
# COMPACT_ATOMS: atom_id res chain seq x y z
N MET A 1 -19.37 15.80 24.79
CA MET A 1 -18.05 16.12 24.21
C MET A 1 -16.95 15.12 24.59
N ILE A 2 -16.92 14.57 25.82
CA ILE A 2 -15.92 13.59 26.28
C ILE A 2 -16.03 12.23 25.55
N MET A 3 -17.26 11.73 25.29
CA MET A 3 -17.47 10.46 24.58
C MET A 3 -16.98 10.45 23.11
N ALA A 4 -16.92 11.60 22.43
CA ALA A 4 -16.44 11.66 21.05
C ALA A 4 -14.91 11.51 20.95
N ARG A 5 -14.16 11.94 22.00
CA ARG A 5 -12.71 11.79 22.05
C ARG A 5 -12.27 10.32 22.13
N PHE A 6 -13.06 9.46 22.79
CA PHE A 6 -12.76 8.02 22.89
C PHE A 6 -12.85 7.25 21.55
N ARG A 7 -13.41 7.86 20.50
CA ARG A 7 -13.44 7.24 19.16
C ARG A 7 -12.19 7.49 18.33
N SER A 8 -11.33 8.44 18.69
CA SER A 8 -10.12 8.69 17.90
C SER A 8 -9.08 7.59 18.12
N LEU A 9 -8.39 7.22 17.03
CA LEU A 9 -7.32 6.23 17.07
C LEU A 9 -6.25 6.57 18.13
N ARG A 10 -5.99 7.87 18.31
CA ARG A 10 -5.07 8.41 19.31
C ARG A 10 -5.41 7.92 20.72
N TRP A 11 -6.66 8.09 21.17
CA TRP A 11 -7.08 7.69 22.52
C TRP A 11 -7.10 6.17 22.71
N ARG A 12 -7.47 5.41 21.67
CA ARG A 12 -7.45 3.94 21.73
C ARG A 12 -6.03 3.41 21.91
N LEU A 13 -5.06 3.94 21.16
CA LEU A 13 -3.65 3.57 21.31
C LEU A 13 -3.10 4.00 22.67
N THR A 14 -3.35 5.23 23.11
CA THR A 14 -2.94 5.71 24.43
C THR A 14 -3.48 4.81 25.56
N ALA A 15 -4.78 4.48 25.52
CA ALA A 15 -5.40 3.61 26.52
C ALA A 15 -4.82 2.18 26.49
N PHE A 16 -4.59 1.62 25.29
CA PHE A 16 -3.99 0.31 25.14
C PHE A 16 -2.57 0.25 25.70
N TYR A 17 -1.70 1.20 25.35
CA TYR A 17 -0.32 1.24 25.85
C TYR A 17 -0.27 1.49 27.36
N LEU A 18 -1.13 2.37 27.90
CA LEU A 18 -1.23 2.59 29.34
C LEU A 18 -1.71 1.32 30.06
N GLY A 19 -2.67 0.60 29.51
CA GLY A 19 -3.15 -0.67 30.05
C GLY A 19 -2.05 -1.73 30.06
N LEU A 20 -1.32 -1.87 28.95
CA LEU A 20 -0.18 -2.80 28.86
C LEU A 20 0.92 -2.45 29.86
N LEU A 21 1.26 -1.16 29.99
CA LEU A 21 2.25 -0.67 30.94
C LEU A 21 1.81 -0.93 32.39
N ALA A 22 0.53 -0.71 32.71
CA ALA A 22 -0.02 -1.02 34.03
C ALA A 22 0.08 -2.51 34.36
N VAL A 23 -0.24 -3.39 33.41
CA VAL A 23 -0.10 -4.85 33.59
C VAL A 23 1.37 -5.23 33.81
N LEU A 24 2.30 -4.70 33.01
CA LEU A 24 3.73 -4.95 33.18
C LEU A 24 4.24 -4.49 34.54
N LEU A 25 3.83 -3.31 35.00
CA LEU A 25 4.19 -2.79 36.33
C LEU A 25 3.60 -3.64 37.46
N LEU A 26 2.36 -4.12 37.32
CA LEU A 26 1.73 -5.00 38.31
C LEU A 26 2.45 -6.35 38.39
N VAL A 27 2.73 -6.99 37.25
CA VAL A 27 3.44 -8.28 37.20
C VAL A 27 4.87 -8.12 37.73
N GLY A 28 5.57 -7.06 37.32
CA GLY A 28 6.92 -6.75 37.80
C GLY A 28 6.94 -6.49 39.31
N GLY A 29 6.03 -5.67 39.81
CA GLY A 29 5.89 -5.40 41.24
C GLY A 29 5.54 -6.64 42.06
N PHE A 30 4.66 -7.51 41.54
CA PHE A 30 4.36 -8.80 42.17
C PHE A 30 5.61 -9.70 42.23
N ALA A 31 6.32 -9.87 41.11
CA ALA A 31 7.53 -10.67 41.06
C ALA A 31 8.63 -10.13 41.99
N GLN A 32 8.84 -8.81 42.01
CA GLN A 32 9.79 -8.14 42.90
C GLN A 32 9.43 -8.39 44.37
N TYR A 33 8.16 -8.24 44.76
CA TYR A 33 7.73 -8.47 46.13
C TYR A 33 8.04 -9.90 46.60
N PHE A 34 7.71 -10.91 45.78
CA PHE A 34 8.00 -12.30 46.14
C PHE A 34 9.50 -12.60 46.17
N ALA A 35 10.28 -12.03 45.26
CA ALA A 35 11.73 -12.17 45.25
C ALA A 35 12.37 -11.52 46.50
N ALA A 36 11.99 -10.28 46.81
CA ALA A 36 12.46 -9.56 47.99
C ALA A 36 12.09 -10.30 49.28
N ARG A 37 10.85 -10.80 49.38
CA ARG A 37 10.39 -11.62 50.50
C ARG A 37 11.26 -12.87 50.64
N GLU A 38 11.46 -13.63 49.58
CA GLU A 38 12.26 -14.85 49.65
C GLU A 38 13.72 -14.59 50.04
N VAL A 39 14.33 -13.51 49.50
CA VAL A 39 15.70 -13.10 49.86
C VAL A 39 15.80 -12.71 51.34
N LEU A 40 14.86 -11.90 51.85
CA LEU A 40 14.86 -11.46 53.25
C LEU A 40 14.67 -12.64 54.21
N PHE A 41 13.72 -13.54 53.94
CA PHE A 41 13.49 -14.72 54.78
C PHE A 41 14.70 -15.66 54.75
N ARG A 42 15.27 -15.96 53.57
CA ARG A 42 16.48 -16.80 53.47
C ARG A 42 17.70 -16.18 54.14
N SER A 43 17.92 -14.88 53.97
CA SER A 43 19.07 -14.19 54.55
C SER A 43 19.00 -14.22 56.08
N ASN A 44 17.84 -13.91 56.66
CA ASN A 44 17.65 -14.00 58.12
C ASN A 44 17.78 -15.44 58.62
N ALA A 45 17.27 -16.43 57.88
CA ALA A 45 17.41 -17.83 58.25
C ALA A 45 18.88 -18.31 58.23
N GLN A 46 19.67 -17.85 57.25
CA GLN A 46 21.11 -18.11 57.20
C GLN A 46 21.84 -17.46 58.38
N VAL A 47 21.49 -16.23 58.75
CA VAL A 47 22.03 -15.56 59.95
C VAL A 47 21.74 -16.40 61.19
N LEU A 48 20.49 -16.81 61.43
CA LEU A 48 20.12 -17.65 62.58
C LEU A 48 20.84 -18.99 62.59
N THR A 49 20.99 -19.63 61.42
CA THR A 49 21.75 -20.88 61.28
C THR A 49 23.22 -20.67 61.63
N SER A 50 23.83 -19.57 61.17
CA SER A 50 25.23 -19.23 61.48
C SER A 50 25.44 -18.92 62.96
N GLU A 51 24.48 -18.24 63.60
CA GLU A 51 24.50 -17.93 65.03
C GLU A 51 24.46 -19.22 65.84
N TYR A 52 23.53 -20.12 65.51
CA TYR A 52 23.48 -21.45 66.11
C TYR A 52 24.78 -22.23 65.93
N ALA A 53 25.36 -22.22 64.73
CA ALA A 53 26.62 -22.91 64.45
C ALA A 53 27.79 -22.34 65.28
N ALA A 54 27.86 -21.02 65.45
CA ALA A 54 28.87 -20.37 66.28
C ALA A 54 28.73 -20.78 67.76
N VAL A 55 27.49 -20.79 68.28
CA VAL A 55 27.17 -21.22 69.64
C VAL A 55 27.51 -22.69 69.84
N LEU A 56 27.12 -23.57 68.91
CA LEU A 56 27.41 -25.00 68.98
C LEU A 56 28.92 -25.28 68.87
N THR A 57 29.66 -24.51 68.08
CA THR A 57 31.12 -24.64 67.94
C THR A 57 31.85 -24.20 69.21
N ALA A 58 31.46 -23.07 69.80
CA ALA A 58 31.96 -22.64 71.10
C ALA A 58 31.65 -23.69 72.20
N PHE A 59 30.46 -24.27 72.13
CA PHE A 59 29.99 -25.30 73.06
C PHE A 59 30.76 -26.64 72.94
N ARG A 60 31.00 -27.14 71.72
CA ARG A 60 31.76 -28.40 71.48
C ARG A 60 33.19 -28.33 72.02
N LYS A 61 33.82 -27.15 72.00
CA LYS A 61 35.17 -26.95 72.56
C LYS A 61 35.23 -27.16 74.08
N GLN A 62 34.13 -26.94 74.80
CA GLN A 62 34.13 -26.91 76.27
C GLN A 62 33.56 -28.20 76.90
N ASN A 63 32.62 -28.90 76.25
CA ASN A 63 31.87 -30.02 76.86
C ASN A 63 31.69 -31.24 75.93
N VAL A 64 32.75 -32.05 75.78
CA VAL A 64 32.80 -33.18 74.81
C VAL A 64 31.84 -34.34 75.14
N ASN A 65 31.51 -34.60 76.41
CA ASN A 65 30.88 -35.87 76.82
C ASN A 65 29.36 -35.81 77.10
N ARG A 66 28.71 -34.64 77.20
CA ARG A 66 27.26 -34.52 77.48
C ARG A 66 26.60 -33.32 76.75
N PRO A 67 26.42 -33.39 75.42
CA PRO A 67 26.01 -32.24 74.62
C PRO A 67 24.58 -31.74 74.87
N ALA A 68 23.60 -32.62 75.11
CA ALA A 68 22.20 -32.20 75.30
C ALA A 68 21.95 -31.49 76.65
N VAL A 69 22.51 -32.02 77.74
CA VAL A 69 22.35 -31.46 79.11
C VAL A 69 23.06 -30.12 79.22
N ALA A 70 24.26 -30.00 78.64
CA ALA A 70 25.02 -28.77 78.71
C ALA A 70 24.51 -27.70 77.72
N LEU A 71 23.94 -28.07 76.56
CA LEU A 71 23.26 -27.10 75.68
C LEU A 71 21.99 -26.56 76.35
N ARG A 72 21.25 -27.42 77.05
CA ARG A 72 20.15 -27.01 77.93
C ARG A 72 20.61 -26.02 79.00
N ALA A 73 21.74 -26.28 79.66
CA ALA A 73 22.32 -25.34 80.64
C ALA A 73 22.80 -24.01 80.01
N LEU A 74 23.35 -24.05 78.79
CA LEU A 74 23.79 -22.86 78.06
C LEU A 74 22.59 -21.99 77.64
N ILE A 75 21.54 -22.61 77.09
CA ILE A 75 20.31 -21.90 76.69
C ILE A 75 19.65 -21.25 77.91
N LEU A 76 19.64 -21.94 79.05
CA LEU A 76 19.13 -21.42 80.32
C LEU A 76 20.10 -20.46 81.04
N SER A 77 21.30 -20.20 80.49
CA SER A 77 22.23 -19.26 81.12
C SER A 77 21.78 -17.82 80.91
N ASN A 78 21.93 -16.98 81.95
CA ASN A 78 21.54 -15.57 81.89
C ASN A 78 22.30 -14.81 80.80
N GLN A 79 23.57 -15.13 80.56
CA GLN A 79 24.38 -14.49 79.53
C GLN A 79 23.83 -14.77 78.13
N PHE A 80 23.52 -16.04 77.82
CA PHE A 80 22.97 -16.41 76.52
C PHE A 80 21.54 -15.90 76.33
N SER A 81 20.70 -16.01 77.37
CA SER A 81 19.33 -15.48 77.37
C SER A 81 19.31 -13.96 77.12
N SER A 82 20.23 -13.19 77.73
CA SER A 82 20.33 -11.74 77.50
C SER A 82 20.82 -11.36 76.09
N GLN A 83 21.70 -12.17 75.49
CA GLN A 83 22.18 -11.96 74.13
C GLN A 83 21.10 -12.26 73.08
N LEU A 84 20.29 -13.28 73.31
CA LEU A 84 19.13 -13.60 72.48
C LEU A 84 18.00 -12.57 72.63
N ALA A 85 17.71 -12.14 73.87
CA ALA A 85 16.70 -11.12 74.15
C ALA A 85 17.02 -9.79 73.46
N SER A 86 18.29 -9.36 73.44
CA SER A 86 18.68 -8.11 72.78
C SER A 86 18.53 -8.12 71.25
N ARG A 87 18.35 -9.31 70.64
CA ARG A 87 18.15 -9.50 69.21
C ARG A 87 16.72 -9.93 68.84
N HIS A 88 15.79 -9.91 69.81
CA HIS A 88 14.43 -10.45 69.65
C HIS A 88 14.42 -11.91 69.16
N THR A 89 15.49 -12.67 69.43
CA THR A 89 15.59 -14.07 69.06
C THR A 89 15.11 -14.92 70.23
N SER A 90 14.18 -15.82 69.97
CA SER A 90 13.78 -16.86 70.91
C SER A 90 14.43 -18.18 70.52
N ALA A 91 14.86 -18.96 71.51
CA ALA A 91 15.45 -20.27 71.29
C ALA A 91 14.76 -21.33 72.14
N ALA A 92 14.50 -22.51 71.59
CA ALA A 92 14.01 -23.66 72.34
C ALA A 92 14.71 -24.95 71.93
N ILE A 93 14.86 -25.86 72.89
CA ILE A 93 15.35 -27.21 72.64
C ILE A 93 14.17 -28.17 72.71
N PHE A 94 14.03 -29.02 71.73
CA PHE A 94 13.05 -30.10 71.69
C PHE A 94 13.74 -31.47 71.68
N ASP A 95 13.12 -32.46 72.32
CA ASP A 95 13.48 -33.87 72.22
C ASP A 95 13.16 -34.42 70.82
N VAL A 96 13.70 -35.60 70.49
CA VAL A 96 13.40 -36.32 69.24
C VAL A 96 11.92 -36.66 69.05
N ASN A 97 11.14 -36.67 70.14
CA ASN A 97 9.70 -36.87 70.15
C ASN A 97 8.89 -35.56 70.10
N GLY A 98 9.53 -34.40 69.92
CA GLY A 98 8.86 -33.08 69.89
C GLY A 98 8.53 -32.49 71.26
N GLY A 99 8.94 -33.13 72.36
CA GLY A 99 8.77 -32.59 73.72
C GLY A 99 9.72 -31.43 73.98
N ARG A 100 9.21 -30.27 74.42
CA ARG A 100 10.03 -29.08 74.75
C ARG A 100 10.88 -29.32 76.01
N LEU A 101 12.19 -29.25 75.88
CA LEU A 101 13.18 -29.52 76.95
C LEU A 101 13.67 -28.24 77.65
N ALA A 102 13.80 -27.13 76.91
CA ALA A 102 14.21 -25.83 77.43
C ALA A 102 13.84 -24.69 76.47
N GLN A 103 13.76 -23.46 76.98
CA GLN A 103 13.52 -22.24 76.19
C GLN A 103 14.31 -21.05 76.75
N ALA A 104 14.62 -20.08 75.89
CA ALA A 104 15.24 -18.80 76.23
C ALA A 104 14.66 -17.67 75.35
N PRO A 105 14.42 -16.47 75.91
CA PRO A 105 14.63 -16.08 77.31
C PRO A 105 13.72 -16.81 78.31
N ALA A 106 14.23 -17.09 79.53
CA ALA A 106 13.45 -17.75 80.58
C ALA A 106 12.31 -16.88 81.16
N THR A 107 12.31 -15.58 80.84
CA THR A 107 11.31 -14.58 81.25
C THR A 107 10.06 -14.55 80.36
N LEU A 108 10.06 -15.29 79.24
CA LEU A 108 8.86 -15.48 78.41
C LEU A 108 7.78 -16.15 79.28
N SER A 109 6.78 -15.36 79.68
CA SER A 109 5.60 -15.86 80.39
C SER A 109 4.74 -16.66 79.41
N SER A 110 3.82 -17.49 79.91
CA SER A 110 2.93 -18.40 79.15
C SER A 110 2.05 -17.78 78.06
N THR A 111 2.27 -16.51 77.69
CA THR A 111 1.60 -15.77 76.61
C THR A 111 2.52 -15.42 75.43
N GLU A 112 3.85 -15.42 75.60
CA GLU A 112 4.84 -15.29 74.52
C GLU A 112 5.56 -16.63 74.32
N ASP A 113 4.82 -17.67 73.92
CA ASP A 113 5.41 -18.99 73.72
C ASP A 113 6.24 -19.03 72.42
N VAL A 114 7.39 -19.71 72.49
CA VAL A 114 8.17 -20.06 71.29
C VAL A 114 7.25 -20.76 70.28
N PRO A 115 7.18 -20.30 69.02
CA PRO A 115 6.19 -20.78 68.05
C PRO A 115 6.32 -22.30 67.84
N THR A 116 5.23 -23.03 67.96
CA THR A 116 5.23 -24.48 67.79
C THR A 116 5.00 -24.87 66.33
N LEU A 117 5.90 -25.68 65.78
CA LEU A 117 5.73 -26.28 64.46
C LEU A 117 4.89 -27.56 64.53
N THR A 118 4.43 -28.02 63.37
CA THR A 118 3.74 -29.32 63.28
C THR A 118 4.70 -30.47 63.57
N THR A 119 4.19 -31.57 64.14
CA THR A 119 4.99 -32.77 64.45
C THR A 119 5.75 -33.28 63.23
N GLN A 120 5.16 -33.21 62.04
CA GLN A 120 5.80 -33.61 60.79
C GLN A 120 7.03 -32.75 60.45
N GLN A 121 6.96 -31.43 60.63
CA GLN A 121 8.09 -30.52 60.37
C GLN A 121 9.30 -30.80 61.27
N TYR A 122 9.06 -31.16 62.54
CA TYR A 122 10.13 -31.59 63.44
C TYR A 122 10.74 -32.93 63.01
N LEU A 123 9.91 -33.90 62.59
CA LEU A 123 10.38 -35.20 62.09
C LEU A 123 11.21 -35.08 60.80
N ASP A 124 10.78 -34.23 59.86
CA ASP A 124 11.48 -33.96 58.59
C ASP A 124 12.85 -33.30 58.83
N ALA A 125 12.95 -32.42 59.84
CA ALA A 125 14.24 -31.84 60.23
C ALA A 125 15.22 -32.89 60.79
N ILE A 126 14.73 -33.85 61.59
CA ILE A 126 15.56 -34.91 62.19
C ILE A 126 16.04 -35.92 61.12
N SER A 127 15.18 -36.25 60.16
CA SER A 127 15.45 -37.23 59.09
C SER A 127 16.49 -36.77 58.05
N GLY A 128 16.89 -35.49 58.09
CA GLY A 128 17.95 -34.94 57.23
C GLY A 128 17.46 -34.22 55.99
N ALA A 129 16.17 -33.88 55.92
CA ALA A 129 15.59 -33.04 54.87
C ALA A 129 15.11 -31.66 55.42
N PRO A 130 15.96 -30.86 56.09
CA PRO A 130 15.52 -29.60 56.66
C PRO A 130 15.21 -28.57 55.56
N GLN A 131 14.04 -27.92 55.65
CA GLN A 131 13.79 -26.68 54.93
C GLN A 131 14.73 -25.57 55.43
N PRO A 132 15.09 -24.59 54.58
CA PRO A 132 15.96 -23.48 54.97
C PRO A 132 15.34 -22.63 56.10
N TYR A 133 14.02 -22.54 56.13
CA TYR A 133 13.26 -21.89 57.20
C TYR A 133 11.82 -22.41 57.22
N TYR A 134 11.13 -22.15 58.32
CA TYR A 134 9.69 -22.35 58.50
C TYR A 134 9.05 -21.03 58.92
N ILE A 135 7.75 -20.91 58.69
CA ILE A 135 6.95 -19.79 59.20
C ILE A 135 5.94 -20.39 60.17
N ALA A 136 5.90 -19.88 61.38
CA ALA A 136 4.99 -20.33 62.41
C ALA A 136 4.43 -19.15 63.18
N THR A 137 3.20 -19.32 63.67
CA THR A 137 2.53 -18.31 64.48
C THR A 137 2.70 -18.67 65.95
N SER A 138 3.14 -17.70 66.75
CA SER A 138 3.25 -17.82 68.20
C SER A 138 1.85 -17.77 68.84
N SER A 139 1.74 -18.14 70.12
CA SER A 139 0.50 -18.09 70.90
C SER A 139 -0.12 -16.69 70.98
N ASP A 140 0.70 -15.65 70.84
CA ASP A 140 0.32 -14.24 70.81
C ASP A 140 -0.24 -13.78 69.45
N GLY A 141 -0.25 -14.66 68.44
CA GLY A 141 -0.70 -14.36 67.08
C GLY A 141 0.37 -13.70 66.19
N SER A 142 1.56 -13.41 66.72
CA SER A 142 2.69 -12.89 65.95
C SER A 142 3.27 -14.00 65.06
N THR A 143 3.71 -13.62 63.86
CA THR A 143 4.33 -14.56 62.91
C THR A 143 5.84 -14.51 63.09
N HIS A 144 6.46 -15.70 63.13
CA HIS A 144 7.88 -15.87 63.36
C HIS A 144 8.52 -16.65 62.21
N LEU A 145 9.73 -16.22 61.84
CA LEU A 145 10.66 -17.01 61.06
C LEU A 145 11.32 -18.03 62.00
N VAL A 146 11.24 -19.31 61.66
CA VAL A 146 11.75 -20.41 62.50
C VAL A 146 12.81 -21.20 61.75
N VAL A 147 13.95 -21.44 62.39
CA VAL A 147 15.03 -22.29 61.89
C VAL A 147 15.24 -23.45 62.84
N LEU A 148 15.22 -24.67 62.30
CA LEU A 148 15.47 -25.90 63.04
C LEU A 148 16.89 -26.41 62.77
N ASN A 149 17.62 -26.66 63.84
CA ASN A 149 18.96 -27.22 63.79
C ASN A 149 19.03 -28.53 64.59
N VAL A 150 19.50 -29.61 63.97
CA VAL A 150 19.60 -30.92 64.64
C VAL A 150 20.83 -30.97 65.53
N ILE A 151 20.63 -31.31 66.81
CA ILE A 151 21.73 -31.57 67.74
C ILE A 151 22.10 -33.05 67.60
N ARG A 152 23.27 -33.33 67.01
CA ARG A 152 23.77 -34.69 66.79
C ARG A 152 25.00 -35.00 67.66
N ASN A 153 25.07 -36.23 68.17
CA ASN A 153 26.28 -36.80 68.75
C ASN A 153 26.67 -38.04 67.92
N GLY A 154 27.68 -37.89 67.06
CA GLY A 154 27.97 -38.86 66.00
C GLY A 154 26.79 -38.98 65.02
N THR A 155 26.30 -40.20 64.80
CA THR A 155 25.17 -40.50 63.91
C THR A 155 23.79 -40.37 64.58
N LYS A 156 23.73 -40.27 65.91
CA LYS A 156 22.47 -40.22 66.67
C LYS A 156 21.99 -38.78 66.87
N ALA A 157 20.75 -38.50 66.48
CA ALA A 157 20.06 -37.24 66.82
C ALA A 157 19.67 -37.28 68.31
N LEU A 158 20.01 -36.22 69.04
CA LEU A 158 19.71 -36.06 70.47
C LEU A 158 18.56 -35.08 70.73
N GLY A 159 18.21 -34.26 69.74
CA GLY A 159 17.15 -33.25 69.85
C GLY A 159 17.28 -32.20 68.75
N LEU A 160 16.40 -31.21 68.80
CA LEU A 160 16.33 -30.08 67.87
C LEU A 160 16.52 -28.78 68.64
N ALA A 161 17.38 -27.90 68.14
CA ALA A 161 17.43 -26.51 68.54
C ALA A 161 16.62 -25.68 67.56
N GLN A 162 15.58 -25.05 68.06
CA GLN A 162 14.74 -24.11 67.34
C GLN A 162 15.20 -22.70 67.67
N LEU A 163 15.50 -21.89 66.66
CA LEU A 163 15.66 -20.44 66.79
C LEU A 163 14.52 -19.77 66.04
N SER A 164 13.94 -18.72 66.61
CA SER A 164 12.88 -17.96 65.97
C SER A 164 13.01 -16.47 66.19
N ILE A 165 12.66 -15.69 65.17
CA ILE A 165 12.57 -14.22 65.25
C ILE A 165 11.19 -13.77 64.73
N PRO A 166 10.59 -12.72 65.31
CA PRO A 166 9.39 -12.10 64.76
C PRO A 166 9.61 -11.63 63.31
N THR A 167 8.61 -11.77 62.45
CA THR A 167 8.69 -11.27 61.06
C THR A 167 8.38 -9.79 60.93
N ASP A 168 8.09 -9.07 62.02
CA ASP A 168 7.65 -7.67 61.99
C ASP A 168 8.62 -6.75 61.25
N GLU A 169 9.93 -6.87 61.48
CA GLU A 169 10.95 -6.07 60.79
C GLU A 169 11.01 -6.39 59.28
N ILE A 170 10.88 -7.68 58.93
CA ILE A 170 10.82 -8.14 57.53
C ILE A 170 9.56 -7.58 56.87
N ASP A 171 8.41 -7.66 57.53
CA ASP A 171 7.13 -7.20 57.04
C ASP A 171 7.06 -5.67 56.95
N GLN A 172 7.75 -4.93 57.83
CA GLN A 172 7.91 -3.48 57.71
C GLN A 172 8.76 -3.10 56.49
N THR A 173 9.88 -3.80 56.28
CA THR A 173 10.76 -3.59 55.12
C THR A 173 10.01 -3.87 53.81
N LEU A 174 9.28 -4.99 53.74
CA LEU A 174 8.44 -5.33 52.59
C LEU A 174 7.29 -4.35 52.36
N ARG A 175 6.69 -3.81 53.43
CA ARG A 175 5.65 -2.77 53.32
C ARG A 175 6.21 -1.48 52.74
N ALA A 176 7.38 -1.04 53.20
CA ALA A 176 8.07 0.14 52.68
C ALA A 176 8.45 -0.03 51.20
N ASP A 177 9.06 -1.17 50.84
CA ASP A 177 9.38 -1.49 49.45
C ASP A 177 8.13 -1.50 48.55
N ARG A 178 7.05 -2.14 49.00
CA ARG A 178 5.76 -2.14 48.29
C ARG A 178 5.19 -0.73 48.09
N GLN A 179 5.22 0.12 49.11
CA GLN A 179 4.73 1.50 49.00
C GLN A 179 5.55 2.30 47.99
N LEU A 180 6.87 2.18 48.03
CA LEU A 180 7.77 2.82 47.07
C LEU A 180 7.49 2.33 45.64
N ALA A 181 7.30 1.03 45.45
CA ALA A 181 6.97 0.43 44.17
C ALA A 181 5.62 0.93 43.61
N ILE A 182 4.59 1.06 44.47
CA ILE A 182 3.28 1.60 44.07
C ILE A 182 3.41 3.06 43.65
N ILE A 183 4.07 3.90 44.45
CA ILE A 183 4.27 5.32 44.14
C ILE A 183 5.05 5.48 42.83
N GLY A 184 6.14 4.74 42.67
CA GLY A 184 6.93 4.73 41.44
C GLY A 184 6.10 4.33 40.22
N SER A 185 5.29 3.27 40.34
CA SER A 185 4.40 2.82 39.27
C SER A 185 3.36 3.87 38.88
N LEU A 186 2.77 4.56 39.86
CA LEU A 186 1.82 5.65 39.62
C LEU A 186 2.47 6.84 38.91
N LEU A 187 3.70 7.20 39.30
CA LEU A 187 4.46 8.27 38.65
C LEU A 187 4.79 7.92 37.19
N VAL A 188 5.20 6.69 36.92
CA VAL A 188 5.47 6.21 35.55
C VAL A 188 4.19 6.23 34.70
N LEU A 189 3.05 5.78 35.23
CA LEU A 189 1.76 5.83 34.54
C LEU A 189 1.31 7.27 34.26
N LEU A 190 1.50 8.18 35.21
CA LEU A 190 1.18 9.60 35.04
C LEU A 190 2.05 10.24 33.95
N ALA A 191 3.35 9.97 33.97
CA ALA A 191 4.27 10.45 32.94
C ALA A 191 3.87 9.93 31.55
N ALA A 192 3.56 8.64 31.44
CA ALA A 192 3.09 8.02 30.20
C ALA A 192 1.77 8.66 29.70
N LEU A 193 0.83 8.95 30.59
CA LEU A 193 -0.44 9.61 30.24
C LEU A 193 -0.22 11.03 29.68
N LEU A 194 0.70 11.80 30.27
CA LEU A 194 1.00 13.17 29.85
C LEU A 194 1.84 13.23 28.56
N LEU A 195 2.77 12.31 28.36
CA LEU A 195 3.65 12.26 27.18
C LEU A 195 2.98 11.62 25.96
N SER A 196 2.00 10.72 26.17
CA SER A 196 1.37 9.97 25.08
C SER A 196 0.76 10.85 23.98
N PRO A 197 0.00 11.93 24.28
CA PRO A 197 -0.59 12.78 23.24
C PRO A 197 0.45 13.42 22.31
N LEU A 198 1.64 13.73 22.83
CA LEU A 198 2.73 14.34 22.06
C LEU A 198 3.38 13.32 21.11
N ILE A 199 3.63 12.11 21.61
CA ILE A 199 4.25 11.01 20.85
C ILE A 199 3.27 10.49 19.79
N VAL A 200 2.08 10.10 20.20
CA VAL A 200 1.04 9.53 19.32
C VAL A 200 0.54 10.59 18.33
N GLY A 201 0.39 11.84 18.78
CA GLY A 201 -0.04 12.94 17.92
C GLY A 201 0.97 13.24 16.80
N ARG A 202 2.28 13.19 17.07
CA ARG A 202 3.30 13.32 16.03
C ARG A 202 3.30 12.14 15.07
N ALA A 203 3.23 10.92 15.59
CA ALA A 203 3.28 9.70 14.78
C ALA A 203 2.09 9.58 13.81
N LEU A 204 0.89 10.00 14.23
CA LEU A 204 -0.33 9.88 13.41
C LEU A 204 -0.64 11.10 12.53
N ARG A 205 0.10 12.20 12.68
CA ARG A 205 -0.14 13.43 11.88
C ARG A 205 -0.07 13.20 10.36
N PRO A 206 0.88 12.42 9.81
CA PRO A 206 0.90 12.14 8.37
C PRO A 206 -0.34 11.39 7.87
N LEU A 207 -0.93 10.51 8.69
CA LEU A 207 -2.14 9.78 8.33
C LEU A 207 -3.36 10.72 8.21
N GLU A 208 -3.44 11.71 9.09
CA GLU A 208 -4.48 12.75 9.00
C GLU A 208 -4.31 13.60 7.74
N GLN A 209 -3.07 13.90 7.34
CA GLN A 209 -2.78 14.61 6.09
C GLN A 209 -3.24 13.80 4.87
N VAL A 210 -2.89 12.50 4.80
CA VAL A 210 -3.36 11.61 3.72
C VAL A 210 -4.88 11.60 3.65
N SER A 211 -5.56 11.45 4.79
CA SER A 211 -7.03 11.44 4.83
C SER A 211 -7.63 12.77 4.37
N ALA A 212 -7.04 13.90 4.73
CA ALA A 212 -7.51 15.21 4.31
C ALA A 212 -7.33 15.43 2.81
N THR A 213 -6.15 15.10 2.27
CA THR A 213 -5.86 15.20 0.83
C THR A 213 -6.74 14.24 0.02
N ALA A 214 -7.02 13.03 0.53
CA ALA A 214 -7.96 12.11 -0.11
C ALA A 214 -9.38 12.69 -0.18
N GLY A 215 -9.83 13.37 0.87
CA GLY A 215 -11.12 14.08 0.88
C GLY A 215 -11.17 15.22 -0.15
N ALA A 216 -10.09 16.00 -0.27
CA ALA A 216 -9.99 17.07 -1.27
C ALA A 216 -9.94 16.52 -2.71
N LEU A 217 -9.21 15.43 -2.94
CA LEU A 217 -9.16 14.72 -4.22
C LEU A 217 -10.55 14.23 -4.62
N ALA A 218 -11.31 13.65 -3.68
CA ALA A 218 -12.70 13.23 -3.90
C ALA A 218 -13.66 14.40 -4.17
N ALA A 219 -13.35 15.59 -3.64
CA ALA A 219 -14.09 16.82 -3.91
C ALA A 219 -13.72 17.51 -5.23
N GLY A 220 -12.75 16.97 -5.99
CA GLY A 220 -12.35 17.46 -7.31
C GLY A 220 -11.05 18.26 -7.36
N ASP A 221 -10.32 18.40 -6.26
CA ASP A 221 -8.97 19.01 -6.29
C ASP A 221 -7.90 17.97 -6.65
N TYR A 222 -7.77 17.71 -7.95
CA TYR A 222 -6.81 16.73 -8.48
C TYR A 222 -5.36 17.16 -8.42
N LYS A 223 -5.05 18.40 -8.00
CA LYS A 223 -3.67 18.92 -7.95
C LYS A 223 -3.03 18.77 -6.59
N GLN A 224 -3.82 18.60 -5.54
CA GLN A 224 -3.29 18.44 -4.20
C GLN A 224 -2.50 17.13 -4.06
N ARG A 225 -1.39 17.18 -3.33
CA ARG A 225 -0.52 16.03 -3.06
C ARG A 225 -0.19 15.97 -1.57
N VAL A 226 0.08 14.77 -1.08
CA VAL A 226 0.54 14.56 0.29
C VAL A 226 2.03 14.85 0.36
N THR A 227 2.47 15.62 1.36
CA THR A 227 3.89 15.79 1.66
C THR A 227 4.46 14.46 2.14
N VAL A 228 5.42 13.90 1.40
CA VAL A 228 6.06 12.63 1.78
C VAL A 228 6.98 12.88 2.99
N PRO A 229 6.73 12.24 4.15
CA PRO A 229 7.64 12.32 5.28
C PRO A 229 9.00 11.73 4.91
N ASN A 230 10.09 12.28 5.43
CA ASN A 230 11.42 11.70 5.26
C ASN A 230 11.60 10.50 6.20
N THR A 231 10.80 9.45 5.96
CA THR A 231 10.68 8.26 6.80
C THR A 231 10.52 7.06 5.89
N ASN A 232 11.27 5.99 6.14
CA ASN A 232 11.27 4.80 5.28
C ASN A 232 10.33 3.69 5.81
N ASP A 233 9.27 4.09 6.51
CA ASP A 233 8.30 3.23 7.16
C ASP A 233 7.03 3.06 6.30
N GLU A 234 6.03 2.37 6.85
CA GLU A 234 4.73 2.14 6.22
C GLU A 234 4.01 3.46 5.89
N ILE A 235 4.25 4.51 6.68
CA ILE A 235 3.64 5.83 6.48
C ILE A 235 4.25 6.50 5.25
N GLY A 236 5.59 6.48 5.10
CA GLY A 236 6.26 6.99 3.91
C GLY A 236 5.83 6.26 2.64
N LYS A 237 5.77 4.93 2.69
CA LYS A 237 5.31 4.10 1.56
C LYS A 237 3.86 4.41 1.17
N LEU A 238 2.96 4.59 2.15
CA LEU A 238 1.57 4.97 1.90
C LEU A 238 1.47 6.35 1.21
N ALA A 239 2.23 7.34 1.67
CA ALA A 239 2.24 8.68 1.07
C ALA A 239 2.71 8.64 -0.40
N ILE A 240 3.74 7.84 -0.71
CA ILE A 240 4.23 7.65 -2.08
C ILE A 240 3.17 6.97 -2.95
N ALA A 241 2.60 5.85 -2.48
CA ALA A 241 1.58 5.11 -3.22
C ALA A 241 0.33 5.97 -3.48
N PHE A 242 -0.10 6.76 -2.49
CA PHE A 242 -1.20 7.71 -2.65
C PHE A 242 -0.90 8.77 -3.72
N ASN A 243 0.29 9.37 -3.71
CA ASN A 243 0.68 10.35 -4.72
C ASN A 243 0.76 9.76 -6.14
N GLN A 244 1.21 8.50 -6.27
CA GLN A 244 1.20 7.78 -7.56
C GLN A 244 -0.23 7.56 -8.07
N MET A 245 -1.14 7.12 -7.22
CA MET A 245 -2.55 6.98 -7.55
C MET A 245 -3.17 8.33 -7.94
N ALA A 246 -2.91 9.39 -7.17
CA ALA A 246 -3.41 10.74 -7.48
C ALA A 246 -2.89 11.25 -8.83
N ALA A 247 -1.61 10.99 -9.16
CA ALA A 247 -1.05 11.33 -10.47
C ALA A 247 -1.69 10.53 -11.61
N GLY A 248 -1.95 9.24 -11.42
CA GLY A 248 -2.65 8.42 -12.41
C GLY A 248 -4.08 8.89 -12.68
N ILE A 249 -4.80 9.32 -11.63
CA ILE A 249 -6.15 9.89 -11.75
C ILE A 249 -6.11 11.22 -12.52
N ASP A 250 -5.21 12.13 -12.14
CA ASP A 250 -5.02 13.43 -12.79
C ASP A 250 -4.73 13.27 -14.30
N GLN A 251 -3.83 12.35 -14.64
CA GLN A 251 -3.52 12.03 -16.04
C GLN A 251 -4.72 11.44 -16.79
N ALA A 252 -5.47 10.53 -16.19
CA ALA A 252 -6.65 9.94 -16.83
C ALA A 252 -7.75 10.98 -17.10
N PHE A 253 -7.95 11.93 -16.18
CA PHE A 253 -8.87 13.05 -16.38
C PHE A 253 -8.42 13.98 -17.49
N GLU A 254 -7.12 14.30 -17.58
CA GLU A 254 -6.62 15.16 -18.63
C GLU A 254 -6.75 14.53 -20.02
N VAL A 255 -6.40 13.24 -20.16
CA VAL A 255 -6.62 12.48 -21.42
C VAL A 255 -8.09 12.45 -21.79
N ARG A 256 -8.98 12.24 -20.82
CA ARG A 256 -10.43 12.26 -21.05
C ARG A 256 -10.91 13.65 -21.50
N ARG A 257 -10.44 14.72 -20.85
CA ARG A 257 -10.81 16.11 -21.21
C ARG A 257 -10.40 16.43 -22.63
N GLN A 258 -9.18 16.06 -23.02
CA GLN A 258 -8.67 16.24 -24.38
C GLN A 258 -9.53 15.49 -25.40
N SER A 259 -9.86 14.22 -25.13
CA SER A 259 -10.75 13.43 -26.00
C SER A 259 -12.16 14.01 -26.10
N GLU A 260 -12.72 14.53 -24.99
CA GLU A 260 -14.01 15.21 -24.99
C GLU A 260 -13.98 16.52 -25.81
N GLU A 261 -12.89 17.28 -25.74
CA GLU A 261 -12.68 18.51 -26.54
C GLU A 261 -12.55 18.19 -28.04
N GLU A 262 -11.74 17.19 -28.40
CA GLU A 262 -11.62 16.71 -29.79
C GLU A 262 -12.96 16.22 -30.35
N MET A 263 -13.73 15.46 -29.55
CA MET A 263 -15.06 15.01 -29.94
C MET A 263 -16.03 16.18 -30.16
N ARG A 264 -15.99 17.21 -29.30
CA ARG A 264 -16.81 18.42 -29.47
C ARG A 264 -16.46 19.15 -30.76
N HIS A 265 -15.18 19.31 -31.07
CA HIS A 265 -14.73 19.90 -32.34
C HIS A 265 -15.20 19.07 -33.53
N PHE A 266 -15.03 17.75 -33.48
CA PHE A 266 -15.49 16.84 -34.52
C PHE A 266 -17.00 16.95 -34.80
N VAL A 267 -17.84 16.98 -33.75
CA VAL A 267 -19.30 17.13 -33.91
C VAL A 267 -19.66 18.49 -34.51
N ALA A 268 -18.96 19.55 -34.09
CA ALA A 268 -19.16 20.90 -34.64
C ALA A 268 -18.83 20.96 -36.14
N ASP A 269 -17.68 20.41 -36.54
CA ASP A 269 -17.23 20.40 -37.93
C ASP A 269 -18.14 19.53 -38.82
N ALA A 270 -18.52 18.34 -38.35
CA ALA A 270 -19.47 17.48 -39.05
C ALA A 270 -20.83 18.17 -39.25
N SER A 271 -21.32 18.88 -38.22
CA SER A 271 -22.56 19.64 -38.31
C SER A 271 -22.49 20.76 -39.35
N HIS A 272 -21.34 21.43 -39.44
CA HIS A 272 -21.12 22.49 -40.43
C HIS A 272 -21.09 21.95 -41.86
N GLU A 273 -20.33 20.86 -42.08
CA GLU A 273 -20.20 20.23 -43.39
C GLU A 273 -21.48 19.54 -43.88
N LEU A 274 -22.38 19.13 -42.98
CA LEU A 274 -23.71 18.62 -43.34
C LEU A 274 -24.72 19.73 -43.65
N ARG A 275 -24.64 20.88 -42.96
CA ARG A 275 -25.58 22.00 -43.13
C ARG A 275 -25.47 22.66 -44.50
N THR A 276 -24.25 22.81 -45.02
CA THR A 276 -23.99 23.42 -46.34
C THR A 276 -24.72 22.68 -47.47
N PRO A 277 -24.57 21.35 -47.65
CA PRO A 277 -25.35 20.54 -48.59
C PRO A 277 -26.85 20.76 -48.50
N LEU A 278 -27.35 20.70 -47.26
CA LEU A 278 -28.76 20.71 -46.96
C LEU A 278 -29.38 22.08 -47.28
N THR A 279 -28.62 23.15 -47.06
CA THR A 279 -29.00 24.52 -47.43
C THR A 279 -29.05 24.69 -48.95
N SER A 280 -28.10 24.13 -49.68
CA SER A 280 -28.10 24.16 -51.16
C SER A 280 -29.31 23.40 -51.73
N ILE A 281 -29.58 22.18 -51.25
CA ILE A 281 -30.76 21.40 -51.67
C ILE A 281 -32.05 22.17 -51.36
N ALA A 282 -32.19 22.72 -50.15
CA ALA A 282 -33.34 23.53 -49.78
C ALA A 282 -33.49 24.77 -50.68
N GLY A 283 -32.39 25.44 -51.04
CA GLY A 283 -32.40 26.57 -51.96
C GLY A 283 -32.87 26.19 -53.36
N TYR A 284 -32.40 25.06 -53.91
CA TYR A 284 -32.89 24.56 -55.20
C TYR A 284 -34.39 24.20 -55.13
N ILE A 285 -34.86 23.60 -54.03
CA ILE A 285 -36.29 23.27 -53.83
C ILE A 285 -37.13 24.55 -53.78
N ASP A 286 -36.68 25.58 -53.06
CA ASP A 286 -37.38 26.87 -52.94
C ASP A 286 -37.45 27.61 -54.30
N VAL A 287 -36.36 27.59 -55.08
CA VAL A 287 -36.34 28.17 -56.44
C VAL A 287 -37.33 27.47 -57.37
N LEU A 288 -37.38 26.14 -57.34
CA LEU A 288 -38.34 25.37 -58.15
C LEU A 288 -39.78 25.58 -57.67
N GLY A 289 -40.01 25.64 -56.35
CA GLY A 289 -41.34 25.78 -55.75
C GLY A 289 -42.00 27.15 -55.97
N ARG A 290 -41.22 28.22 -56.20
CA ARG A 290 -41.74 29.59 -56.40
C ARG A 290 -42.15 29.90 -57.84
N ARG A 291 -41.79 29.08 -58.83
CA ARG A 291 -42.04 29.34 -60.25
C ARG A 291 -43.31 28.62 -60.72
N GLN A 292 -44.27 29.36 -61.31
CA GLN A 292 -45.49 28.77 -61.89
C GLN A 292 -45.22 27.93 -63.15
N ASN A 293 -44.19 28.29 -63.93
CA ASN A 293 -43.69 27.52 -65.07
C ASN A 293 -42.16 27.42 -64.96
N VAL A 294 -41.63 26.21 -64.83
CA VAL A 294 -40.19 25.91 -64.87
C VAL A 294 -39.88 25.29 -66.23
N ASP A 295 -38.91 25.86 -66.94
CA ASP A 295 -38.35 25.29 -68.16
C ASP A 295 -37.65 23.96 -67.87
N SER A 296 -37.69 23.04 -68.84
CA SER A 296 -37.14 21.70 -68.67
C SER A 296 -35.64 21.70 -68.37
N GLU A 297 -34.91 22.72 -68.81
CA GLU A 297 -33.47 22.87 -68.60
C GLU A 297 -33.16 23.21 -67.15
N THR A 298 -33.74 24.29 -66.60
CA THR A 298 -33.57 24.68 -65.19
C THR A 298 -34.02 23.57 -64.22
N LEU A 299 -35.09 22.82 -64.56
CA LEU A 299 -35.53 21.67 -63.79
C LEU A 299 -34.46 20.56 -63.77
N HIS A 300 -33.90 20.22 -64.94
CA HIS A 300 -32.87 19.18 -65.05
C HIS A 300 -31.60 19.58 -64.29
N GLU A 301 -31.15 20.83 -64.44
CA GLU A 301 -29.99 21.36 -63.73
C GLU A 301 -30.18 21.32 -62.21
N SER A 302 -31.35 21.75 -61.73
CA SER A 302 -31.65 21.77 -60.30
C SER A 302 -31.73 20.36 -59.71
N LEU A 303 -32.39 19.41 -60.41
CA LEU A 303 -32.46 18.01 -59.99
C LEU A 303 -31.07 17.36 -59.96
N HIS A 304 -30.26 17.61 -60.99
CA HIS A 304 -28.90 17.11 -61.06
C HIS A 304 -28.03 17.67 -59.92
N ALA A 305 -28.13 18.98 -59.63
CA ALA A 305 -27.43 19.60 -58.51
C ALA A 305 -27.85 19.02 -57.15
N MET A 306 -29.15 18.80 -56.92
CA MET A 306 -29.65 18.14 -55.71
C MET A 306 -29.13 16.70 -55.58
N GLN A 307 -29.12 15.94 -56.69
CA GLN A 307 -28.62 14.56 -56.69
C GLN A 307 -27.12 14.49 -56.38
N GLN A 308 -26.32 15.40 -56.92
CA GLN A 308 -24.91 15.51 -56.62
C GLN A 308 -24.68 15.80 -55.13
N GLU A 309 -25.47 16.71 -54.55
CA GLU A 309 -25.31 17.10 -53.15
C GLU A 309 -25.79 15.99 -52.19
N SER A 310 -26.85 15.26 -52.51
CA SER A 310 -27.28 14.06 -51.79
C SER A 310 -26.22 12.94 -51.83
N SER A 311 -25.64 12.71 -53.01
CA SER A 311 -24.54 11.74 -53.18
C SER A 311 -23.29 12.16 -52.40
N ARG A 312 -23.03 13.47 -52.31
CA ARG A 312 -21.95 14.04 -51.48
C ARG A 312 -22.22 13.83 -49.99
N MET A 313 -23.42 14.11 -49.50
CA MET A 313 -23.81 13.85 -48.11
C MET A 313 -23.65 12.36 -47.74
N THR A 314 -24.08 11.46 -48.63
CA THR A 314 -23.97 10.01 -48.40
C THR A 314 -22.51 9.59 -48.22
N ARG A 315 -21.61 10.09 -49.08
CA ARG A 315 -20.16 9.84 -48.92
C ARG A 315 -19.62 10.42 -47.62
N LEU A 316 -20.00 11.64 -47.27
CA LEU A 316 -19.58 12.29 -46.02
C LEU A 316 -20.00 11.48 -44.79
N VAL A 317 -21.26 11.03 -44.73
CA VAL A 317 -21.75 10.21 -43.61
C VAL A 317 -21.00 8.88 -43.52
N ASN A 318 -20.77 8.21 -44.65
CA ASN A 318 -19.99 6.96 -44.68
C ASN A 318 -18.54 7.17 -44.24
N ASP A 319 -17.93 8.29 -44.59
CA ASP A 319 -16.59 8.69 -44.15
C ASP A 319 -16.54 8.90 -42.63
N LEU A 320 -17.52 9.61 -42.05
CA LEU A 320 -17.63 9.82 -40.60
C LEU A 320 -17.84 8.50 -39.82
N LEU A 321 -18.72 7.63 -40.31
CA LEU A 321 -18.95 6.30 -39.71
C LEU A 321 -17.70 5.42 -39.74
N THR A 322 -16.84 5.62 -40.73
CA THR A 322 -15.59 4.85 -40.84
C THR A 322 -14.57 5.36 -39.85
N LEU A 323 -14.40 6.67 -39.78
CA LEU A 323 -13.46 7.30 -38.85
C LEU A 323 -13.78 6.88 -37.39
N THR A 324 -15.06 6.95 -37.02
CA THR A 324 -15.54 6.56 -35.67
C THR A 324 -15.36 5.07 -35.36
N ARG A 325 -15.49 4.16 -36.34
CA ARG A 325 -15.22 2.72 -36.14
C ARG A 325 -13.78 2.44 -35.72
N PHE A 326 -12.83 3.11 -36.38
CA PHE A 326 -11.40 2.93 -36.09
C PHE A 326 -10.97 3.66 -34.81
N GLU A 327 -11.62 4.78 -34.45
CA GLU A 327 -11.33 5.51 -33.20
C GLU A 327 -11.91 4.85 -31.93
N THR A 328 -13.03 4.13 -32.05
CA THR A 328 -13.65 3.42 -30.92
C THR A 328 -12.95 2.11 -30.54
N GLY A 329 -11.83 1.79 -31.20
CA GLY A 329 -11.05 0.59 -30.92
C GLY A 329 -11.70 -0.70 -31.42
N THR A 330 -12.60 -0.61 -32.41
CA THR A 330 -13.11 -1.81 -33.09
C THR A 330 -11.93 -2.47 -33.81
N ALA A 331 -11.61 -3.71 -33.43
CA ALA A 331 -10.47 -4.40 -34.02
C ALA A 331 -10.70 -4.61 -35.53
N PRO A 332 -9.74 -4.24 -36.39
CA PRO A 332 -9.81 -4.51 -37.83
C PRO A 332 -9.82 -6.03 -38.07
N ASP A 333 -10.54 -6.48 -39.09
CA ASP A 333 -10.53 -7.89 -39.51
C ASP A 333 -9.24 -8.18 -40.29
N ARG A 334 -8.14 -8.38 -39.57
CA ARG A 334 -6.81 -8.53 -40.17
C ARG A 334 -6.68 -9.87 -40.87
N GLN A 335 -6.35 -9.81 -42.15
CA GLN A 335 -6.04 -10.97 -42.98
C GLN A 335 -4.62 -10.82 -43.52
N ARG A 336 -3.96 -11.95 -43.77
CA ARG A 336 -2.61 -11.95 -44.34
C ARG A 336 -2.70 -11.62 -45.84
N LEU A 337 -2.16 -10.48 -46.22
CA LEU A 337 -2.22 -9.94 -47.58
C LEU A 337 -0.84 -9.90 -48.22
N ASP A 338 -0.76 -10.33 -49.48
CA ASP A 338 0.41 -10.10 -50.33
C ASP A 338 0.27 -8.70 -50.93
N LEU A 339 1.05 -7.77 -50.40
CA LEU A 339 0.85 -6.33 -50.60
C LEU A 339 1.04 -5.91 -52.06
N ASP A 340 1.94 -6.58 -52.77
CA ASP A 340 2.20 -6.39 -54.19
C ASP A 340 0.97 -6.71 -55.05
N ARG A 341 0.37 -7.88 -54.85
CA ARG A 341 -0.83 -8.32 -55.56
C ARG A 341 -2.03 -7.46 -55.19
N PHE A 342 -2.17 -7.17 -53.90
CA PHE A 342 -3.26 -6.37 -53.37
C PHE A 342 -3.27 -4.95 -53.97
N VAL A 343 -2.14 -4.24 -53.93
CA VAL A 343 -2.06 -2.87 -54.46
C VAL A 343 -2.32 -2.86 -55.97
N ASN A 344 -1.78 -3.83 -56.72
CA ASN A 344 -2.06 -3.94 -58.16
C ASN A 344 -3.56 -4.14 -58.44
N GLN A 345 -4.22 -5.05 -57.73
CA GLN A 345 -5.66 -5.28 -57.88
C GLN A 345 -6.48 -4.03 -57.52
N ALA A 346 -6.15 -3.37 -56.41
CA ALA A 346 -6.83 -2.15 -55.98
C ALA A 346 -6.68 -1.00 -56.98
N LEU A 347 -5.53 -0.87 -57.63
CA LEU A 347 -5.28 0.13 -58.67
C LEU A 347 -6.01 -0.20 -59.97
N ASP A 348 -6.08 -1.48 -60.36
CA ASP A 348 -6.83 -1.94 -61.53
C ASP A 348 -8.34 -1.64 -61.40
N GLU A 349 -8.90 -1.80 -60.20
CA GLU A 349 -10.29 -1.47 -59.90
C GLU A 349 -10.59 0.04 -60.01
N LEU A 350 -9.60 0.91 -59.76
CA LEU A 350 -9.74 2.36 -59.86
C LEU A 350 -9.75 2.88 -61.30
N ARG A 351 -9.31 2.04 -62.26
CA ARG A 351 -9.26 2.36 -63.71
C ARG A 351 -8.67 3.73 -64.01
N LEU A 352 -7.55 4.08 -63.37
CA LEU A 352 -6.90 5.39 -63.50
C LEU A 352 -6.59 5.77 -64.97
N GLY A 353 -6.27 4.79 -65.81
CA GLY A 353 -6.04 4.99 -67.24
C GLY A 353 -7.27 5.47 -68.02
N GLU A 354 -8.48 5.04 -67.65
CA GLU A 354 -9.74 5.55 -68.26
C GLU A 354 -10.01 7.01 -67.86
N GLN A 355 -9.35 7.49 -66.82
CA GLN A 355 -9.45 8.87 -66.32
C GLN A 355 -8.34 9.79 -66.87
N GLY A 356 -7.55 9.31 -67.84
CA GLY A 356 -6.52 10.10 -68.52
C GLY A 356 -5.22 10.28 -67.70
N VAL A 357 -4.99 9.44 -66.69
CA VAL A 357 -3.78 9.47 -65.87
C VAL A 357 -2.74 8.49 -66.41
N VAL A 358 -1.49 8.97 -66.53
CA VAL A 358 -0.33 8.10 -66.81
C VAL A 358 0.11 7.45 -65.50
N GLU A 359 -0.10 6.14 -65.38
CA GLU A 359 0.24 5.36 -64.19
C GLU A 359 1.54 4.58 -64.41
N SER A 360 2.47 4.64 -63.44
CA SER A 360 3.65 3.75 -63.40
C SER A 360 3.72 3.01 -62.07
N ARG A 361 3.95 1.70 -62.11
CA ARG A 361 3.99 0.84 -60.92
C ARG A 361 5.37 0.23 -60.75
N ASP A 362 5.96 0.38 -59.57
CA ASP A 362 7.23 -0.24 -59.17
C ASP A 362 7.03 -1.03 -57.87
N VAL A 363 6.80 -2.33 -57.98
CA VAL A 363 6.27 -3.15 -56.89
C VAL A 363 7.26 -4.27 -56.59
N GLN A 364 7.84 -4.25 -55.39
CA GLN A 364 8.67 -5.33 -54.87
C GLN A 364 7.78 -6.54 -54.51
N PRO A 365 8.01 -7.73 -55.12
CA PRO A 365 7.15 -8.89 -54.91
C PRO A 365 7.38 -9.57 -53.55
N GLY A 366 6.34 -10.23 -53.03
CA GLY A 366 6.42 -11.12 -51.86
C GLY A 366 6.44 -10.42 -50.50
N LEU A 367 5.86 -9.22 -50.41
CA LEU A 367 5.73 -8.46 -49.17
C LEU A 367 4.40 -8.78 -48.49
N ALA A 368 4.44 -9.54 -47.39
CA ALA A 368 3.24 -9.89 -46.64
C ALA A 368 2.97 -8.91 -45.49
N VAL A 369 1.72 -8.47 -45.32
CA VAL A 369 1.24 -7.65 -44.19
C VAL A 369 -0.06 -8.23 -43.61
N ASP A 370 -0.31 -8.03 -42.32
CA ASP A 370 -1.58 -8.43 -41.69
C ASP A 370 -2.49 -7.21 -41.58
N ALA A 371 -3.45 -7.09 -42.49
CA ALA A 371 -4.33 -5.92 -42.59
C ALA A 371 -5.76 -6.26 -43.03
N ASP A 372 -6.70 -5.37 -42.70
CA ASP A 372 -8.06 -5.43 -43.19
C ASP A 372 -8.09 -5.05 -44.68
N PRO A 373 -8.53 -5.96 -45.58
CA PRO A 373 -8.51 -5.72 -47.03
C PRO A 373 -9.40 -4.54 -47.43
N GLU A 374 -10.59 -4.40 -46.85
CA GLU A 374 -11.50 -3.30 -47.18
C GLU A 374 -10.94 -1.95 -46.72
N ALA A 375 -10.34 -1.94 -45.53
CA ALA A 375 -9.69 -0.76 -44.99
C ALA A 375 -8.49 -0.34 -45.85
N LEU A 376 -7.63 -1.28 -46.25
CA LEU A 376 -6.44 -0.97 -47.04
C LEU A 376 -6.79 -0.51 -48.47
N THR A 377 -7.84 -1.09 -49.09
CA THR A 377 -8.37 -0.62 -50.38
C THR A 377 -8.79 0.85 -50.29
N ARG A 378 -9.33 1.25 -49.13
CA ARG A 378 -9.73 2.63 -48.88
C ARG A 378 -8.53 3.57 -48.74
N VAL A 379 -7.42 3.13 -48.14
CA VAL A 379 -6.17 3.92 -48.10
C VAL A 379 -5.70 4.21 -49.52
N VAL A 380 -5.55 3.17 -50.36
CA VAL A 380 -5.12 3.29 -51.76
C VAL A 380 -6.07 4.21 -52.54
N ARG A 381 -7.38 3.98 -52.43
CA ARG A 381 -8.40 4.81 -53.08
C ARG A 381 -8.35 6.27 -52.63
N ASN A 382 -8.21 6.55 -51.33
CA ASN A 382 -8.15 7.91 -50.82
C ASN A 382 -6.91 8.66 -51.33
N LEU A 383 -5.76 7.99 -51.37
CA LEU A 383 -4.52 8.56 -51.94
C LEU A 383 -4.66 8.81 -53.44
N ALA A 384 -5.17 7.84 -54.20
CA ALA A 384 -5.38 7.97 -55.65
C ALA A 384 -6.36 9.09 -56.00
N GLN A 385 -7.49 9.17 -55.29
CA GLN A 385 -8.49 10.23 -55.46
C GLN A 385 -7.95 11.60 -55.07
N ASN A 386 -7.06 11.67 -54.06
CA ASN A 386 -6.39 12.91 -53.69
C ASN A 386 -5.50 13.42 -54.83
N ALA A 387 -4.69 12.54 -55.43
CA ALA A 387 -3.86 12.89 -56.58
C ALA A 387 -4.69 13.27 -57.81
N LEU A 388 -5.75 12.51 -58.14
CA LEU A 388 -6.67 12.84 -59.23
C LEU A 388 -7.30 14.23 -59.07
N LYS A 389 -7.67 14.57 -57.84
CA LYS A 389 -8.35 15.82 -57.52
C LYS A 389 -7.42 17.04 -57.59
N TYR A 390 -6.23 16.94 -57.02
CA TYR A 390 -5.32 18.09 -56.87
C TYR A 390 -4.23 18.16 -57.94
N ALA A 391 -3.99 17.07 -58.66
CA ALA A 391 -3.05 16.96 -59.77
C ALA A 391 -3.75 16.34 -61.01
N PRO A 392 -4.82 16.98 -61.54
CA PRO A 392 -5.58 16.42 -62.66
C PRO A 392 -4.69 16.24 -63.90
N GLY A 393 -4.67 15.04 -64.47
CA GLY A 393 -3.85 14.69 -65.63
C GLY A 393 -2.34 14.51 -65.35
N ALA A 394 -1.89 14.72 -64.10
CA ALA A 394 -0.51 14.43 -63.73
C ALA A 394 -0.28 12.93 -63.65
N ALA A 395 0.94 12.49 -63.99
CA ALA A 395 1.33 11.09 -63.83
C ALA A 395 1.34 10.70 -62.35
N GLN A 396 0.83 9.51 -62.04
CA GLN A 396 0.89 8.91 -60.72
C GLN A 396 1.87 7.75 -60.73
N ARG A 397 2.90 7.82 -59.88
CA ARG A 397 3.83 6.72 -59.66
C ARG A 397 3.54 6.04 -58.34
N TRP A 398 3.20 4.76 -58.42
CA TRP A 398 2.96 3.90 -57.27
C TRP A 398 4.15 3.00 -57.05
N SER A 399 4.65 2.98 -55.82
CA SER A 399 5.76 2.10 -55.43
C SER A 399 5.42 1.31 -54.18
N VAL A 400 5.75 0.02 -54.18
CA VAL A 400 5.63 -0.85 -53.00
C VAL A 400 7.01 -1.43 -52.71
N PHE A 401 7.54 -1.17 -51.52
CA PHE A 401 8.90 -1.59 -51.14
C PHE A 401 8.99 -1.80 -49.64
N SER A 402 10.04 -2.47 -49.16
CA SER A 402 10.28 -2.66 -47.74
C SER A 402 11.54 -1.94 -47.25
N VAL A 403 11.47 -1.30 -46.08
CA VAL A 403 12.62 -0.70 -45.39
C VAL A 403 12.56 -1.08 -43.91
N ASN A 404 13.68 -1.54 -43.34
CA ASN A 404 13.84 -1.78 -41.90
C ASN A 404 12.71 -2.61 -41.24
N GLY A 405 12.16 -3.61 -41.94
CA GLY A 405 11.11 -4.48 -41.41
C GLY A 405 9.68 -3.94 -41.57
N GLN A 406 9.49 -2.83 -42.26
CA GLN A 406 8.19 -2.27 -42.62
C GLN A 406 8.00 -2.30 -44.14
N ALA A 407 6.77 -2.52 -44.59
CA ALA A 407 6.34 -2.35 -45.97
C ALA A 407 5.78 -0.94 -46.17
N ALA A 408 6.08 -0.33 -47.32
CA ALA A 408 5.58 0.97 -47.73
C ALA A 408 4.71 0.86 -48.97
N ILE A 409 3.59 1.59 -48.97
CA ILE A 409 2.83 1.97 -50.17
C ILE A 409 3.09 3.44 -50.41
N ARG A 410 3.76 3.78 -51.51
CA ARG A 410 4.09 5.15 -51.88
C ARG A 410 3.35 5.58 -53.13
N LEU A 411 2.80 6.79 -53.09
CA LEU A 411 2.25 7.50 -54.25
C LEU A 411 3.03 8.79 -54.45
N GLU A 412 3.55 9.00 -55.65
CA GLU A 412 4.14 10.25 -56.12
C GLU A 412 3.26 10.83 -57.24
N ASP A 413 2.83 12.09 -57.09
CA ASP A 413 2.16 12.85 -58.15
C ASP A 413 3.00 14.05 -58.57
N ALA A 414 2.90 14.45 -59.85
CA ALA A 414 3.59 15.64 -60.40
C ALA A 414 2.70 16.91 -60.35
N GLY A 415 1.87 17.05 -59.32
CA GLY A 415 0.92 18.14 -59.16
C GLY A 415 1.54 19.47 -58.71
N PRO A 416 0.68 20.45 -58.32
CA PRO A 416 1.11 21.77 -57.88
C PRO A 416 1.91 21.78 -56.57
N GLY A 417 1.98 20.65 -55.87
CA GLY A 417 2.61 20.52 -54.56
C GLY A 417 1.82 21.19 -53.43
N ILE A 418 2.26 20.95 -52.20
CA ILE A 418 1.64 21.39 -50.95
C ILE A 418 2.54 22.47 -50.32
N SER A 419 1.93 23.52 -49.79
CA SER A 419 2.70 24.58 -49.13
C SER A 419 3.31 24.07 -47.83
N ARG A 420 4.44 24.66 -47.39
CA ARG A 420 5.06 24.31 -46.09
C ARG A 420 4.14 24.59 -44.89
N GLN A 421 3.18 25.50 -45.04
CA GLN A 421 2.20 25.82 -44.01
C GLN A 421 1.08 24.78 -43.96
N ASP A 422 0.66 24.25 -45.11
CA ASP A 422 -0.41 23.25 -45.19
C ASP A 422 0.06 21.84 -44.86
N LEU A 423 1.32 21.49 -45.19
CA LEU A 423 1.86 20.13 -45.09
C LEU A 423 1.63 19.45 -43.72
N PRO A 424 1.80 20.13 -42.57
CA PRO A 424 1.55 19.52 -41.25
C PRO A 424 0.08 19.18 -40.99
N HIS A 425 -0.85 19.88 -41.66
CA HIS A 425 -2.28 19.85 -41.37
C HIS A 425 -3.10 19.00 -42.36
N ILE A 426 -2.51 18.51 -43.46
CA ILE A 426 -3.26 17.78 -44.51
C ILE A 426 -3.92 16.47 -44.06
N PHE A 427 -3.46 15.90 -42.93
CA PHE A 427 -4.05 14.70 -42.33
C PHE A 427 -5.07 15.04 -41.23
N GLU A 428 -5.28 16.31 -40.92
CA GLU A 428 -6.33 16.75 -40.00
C GLU A 428 -7.71 16.60 -40.64
N ARG A 429 -8.72 16.30 -39.81
CA ARG A 429 -10.09 16.10 -40.26
C ARG A 429 -10.63 17.41 -40.83
N PHE A 430 -11.35 17.34 -41.95
CA PHE A 430 -11.97 18.49 -42.61
C PHE A 430 -10.98 19.58 -43.10
N TYR A 431 -9.67 19.38 -42.95
CA TYR A 431 -8.68 20.35 -43.39
C TYR A 431 -8.65 20.44 -44.92
N ARG A 432 -8.61 21.68 -45.42
CA ARG A 432 -8.49 22.01 -46.85
C ARG A 432 -7.63 23.26 -46.99
N GLY A 433 -6.55 23.18 -47.76
CA GLY A 433 -5.69 24.34 -48.05
C GLY A 433 -6.42 25.45 -48.83
N ASP A 434 -5.92 26.69 -48.75
CA ASP A 434 -6.59 27.90 -49.28
C ASP A 434 -6.89 27.84 -50.79
N LYS A 435 -6.05 27.18 -51.59
CA LYS A 435 -6.25 27.01 -53.05
C LYS A 435 -7.36 26.02 -53.41
N ALA A 436 -7.86 25.23 -52.45
CA ALA A 436 -8.89 24.21 -52.65
C ALA A 436 -10.31 24.68 -52.24
N ARG A 437 -10.49 25.97 -51.92
CA ARG A 437 -11.76 26.54 -51.45
C ARG A 437 -12.79 26.85 -52.54
N ASP A 438 -12.44 26.72 -53.83
CA ASP A 438 -13.43 26.77 -54.90
C ASP A 438 -14.41 25.60 -54.77
N ARG A 439 -15.67 25.94 -54.49
CA ARG A 439 -16.73 25.02 -54.06
C ARG A 439 -17.10 23.96 -55.12
N SER A 440 -16.64 24.11 -56.35
CA SER A 440 -16.88 23.22 -57.48
C SER A 440 -16.03 21.93 -57.46
N ALA A 441 -14.90 21.90 -56.75
CA ALA A 441 -14.03 20.72 -56.66
C ALA A 441 -14.21 19.98 -55.32
N GLY A 442 -15.27 19.16 -55.24
CA GLY A 442 -15.75 18.47 -54.04
C GLY A 442 -14.75 17.53 -53.37
N GLY A 443 -14.65 17.63 -52.05
CA GLY A 443 -14.02 16.65 -51.16
C GLY A 443 -14.24 17.05 -49.71
N SER A 444 -14.54 16.09 -48.84
CA SER A 444 -14.88 16.31 -47.43
C SER A 444 -13.70 16.76 -46.56
N GLY A 445 -12.46 16.66 -47.06
CA GLY A 445 -11.26 16.81 -46.23
C GLY A 445 -11.03 15.63 -45.27
N LEU A 446 -11.83 14.55 -45.38
CA LEU A 446 -11.70 13.37 -44.51
C LEU A 446 -10.84 12.26 -45.13
N GLY A 447 -10.58 12.27 -46.44
CA GLY A 447 -9.91 11.16 -47.12
C GLY A 447 -8.52 10.83 -46.57
N LEU A 448 -7.65 11.83 -46.41
CA LEU A 448 -6.31 11.65 -45.85
C LEU A 448 -6.35 11.32 -44.36
N ALA A 449 -7.28 11.93 -43.60
CA ALA A 449 -7.49 11.59 -42.18
C ALA A 449 -7.92 10.13 -41.99
N ILE A 450 -8.82 9.61 -42.83
CA ILE A 450 -9.23 8.21 -42.83
C ILE A 450 -8.05 7.30 -43.19
N ALA A 451 -7.25 7.66 -44.20
CA ALA A 451 -6.07 6.89 -44.55
C ALA A 451 -5.10 6.78 -43.38
N ARG A 452 -4.87 7.89 -42.66
CA ARG A 452 -4.07 7.93 -41.44
C ARG A 452 -4.63 7.04 -40.33
N SER A 453 -5.91 7.19 -39.97
CA SER A 453 -6.53 6.37 -38.92
C SER A 453 -6.48 4.88 -39.22
N ILE A 454 -6.68 4.48 -40.48
CA ILE A 454 -6.57 3.07 -40.91
C ILE A 454 -5.13 2.58 -40.70
N VAL A 455 -4.14 3.31 -41.20
CA VAL A 455 -2.73 2.90 -41.09
C VAL A 455 -2.28 2.83 -39.62
N GLU A 456 -2.69 3.79 -38.78
CA GLU A 456 -2.36 3.82 -37.35
C GLU A 456 -3.00 2.65 -36.57
N VAL A 457 -4.26 2.29 -36.86
CA VAL A 457 -4.91 1.10 -36.26
C VAL A 457 -4.25 -0.21 -36.70
N HIS A 458 -3.52 -0.20 -37.82
CA HIS A 458 -2.68 -1.32 -38.28
C HIS A 458 -1.23 -1.25 -37.74
N HIS A 459 -0.96 -0.40 -36.75
CA HIS A 459 0.37 -0.17 -36.18
C HIS A 459 1.41 0.36 -37.17
N GLY A 460 0.92 1.03 -38.22
CA GLY A 460 1.71 1.73 -39.21
C GLY A 460 1.83 3.23 -38.94
N HIS A 461 2.44 3.95 -39.88
CA HIS A 461 2.37 5.41 -39.94
C HIS A 461 2.26 5.90 -41.39
N ILE A 462 1.68 7.07 -41.61
CA ILE A 462 1.61 7.70 -42.94
C ILE A 462 2.30 9.05 -42.90
N GLU A 463 3.04 9.38 -43.94
CA GLU A 463 3.77 10.63 -44.08
C GLU A 463 3.57 11.25 -45.46
N ALA A 464 3.80 12.57 -45.55
CA ALA A 464 3.75 13.30 -46.80
C ALA A 464 4.98 14.21 -46.95
N GLN A 465 5.54 14.25 -48.16
CA GLN A 465 6.64 15.10 -48.55
C GLN A 465 6.22 15.85 -49.80
N SER A 466 6.39 17.18 -49.83
CA SER A 466 6.01 17.97 -50.99
C SER A 466 6.70 19.32 -50.97
N GLU A 467 7.00 19.84 -52.16
CA GLU A 467 7.41 21.23 -52.37
C GLU A 467 6.49 21.89 -53.40
N PRO A 468 6.15 23.18 -53.25
CA PRO A 468 5.36 23.89 -54.24
C PRO A 468 5.97 23.79 -55.64
N GLY A 469 5.18 23.33 -56.61
CA GLY A 469 5.58 23.15 -58.01
C GLY A 469 6.35 21.86 -58.33
N LYS A 470 6.61 20.99 -57.34
CA LYS A 470 7.31 19.70 -57.55
C LYS A 470 6.45 18.46 -57.28
N GLY A 471 5.15 18.64 -57.03
CA GLY A 471 4.26 17.53 -56.72
C GLY A 471 4.29 17.10 -55.25
N ALA A 472 3.58 16.02 -54.93
CA ALA A 472 3.49 15.48 -53.58
C ALA A 472 3.78 13.96 -53.56
N THR A 473 4.39 13.53 -52.46
CA THR A 473 4.71 12.13 -52.19
C THR A 473 4.06 11.72 -50.88
N PHE A 474 3.18 10.73 -50.93
CA PHE A 474 2.56 10.13 -49.76
C PHE A 474 3.12 8.74 -49.56
N THR A 475 3.55 8.40 -48.34
CA THR A 475 4.05 7.07 -48.01
C THR A 475 3.31 6.51 -46.80
N ALA A 476 2.59 5.41 -46.98
CA ALA A 476 1.92 4.66 -45.92
C ALA A 476 2.76 3.44 -45.55
N TRP A 477 3.21 3.37 -44.31
CA TRP A 477 4.06 2.33 -43.77
C TRP A 477 3.25 1.37 -42.92
N LEU A 478 3.45 0.07 -43.11
CA LEU A 478 2.80 -1.02 -42.38
C LEU A 478 3.86 -2.02 -41.86
N PRO A 479 3.67 -2.62 -40.69
CA PRO A 479 4.56 -3.68 -40.22
C PRO A 479 4.46 -4.90 -41.13
N LEU A 480 5.61 -5.51 -41.47
CA LEU A 480 5.61 -6.79 -42.18
C LEU A 480 5.01 -7.89 -41.30
N ALA A 481 4.20 -8.76 -41.91
CA ALA A 481 3.67 -9.94 -41.24
C ALA A 481 4.85 -10.82 -40.81
N THR A 482 4.93 -11.10 -39.50
CA THR A 482 5.89 -12.08 -38.98
C THR A 482 5.70 -13.40 -39.73
N LYS A 483 6.79 -14.00 -40.21
CA LYS A 483 6.73 -15.36 -40.77
C LYS A 483 6.14 -16.26 -39.69
N PRO A 484 5.17 -17.14 -40.02
CA PRO A 484 4.74 -18.14 -39.05
C PRO A 484 6.02 -18.90 -38.64
N ASN A 485 6.25 -19.05 -37.33
CA ASN A 485 7.30 -19.93 -36.86
C ASN A 485 7.02 -21.31 -37.46
N ALA A 486 7.95 -21.78 -38.29
CA ALA A 486 7.89 -23.10 -38.92
C ALA A 486 8.02 -24.21 -37.87
#